data_AF-A0AAD2BUD4-F1
#
_entry.id   AF-A0AAD2BUD4-F1
#
_cell.length_a   1.000
_cell.length_b   1.000
_cell.length_c   1.000
_cell.angle_alpha   90.00
_cell.angle_beta   90.00
_cell.angle_gamma   90.00
#
_symmetry.space_group_name_H-M   'P 1'
#
loop_
_entity.id
_entity.type
_entity.pdbx_description
1 polymer ?
#
loop_
_entity_poly.entity_id
_entity_poly.type
_entity_poly.pdbx_seq_one_letter_code
_entity_poly.pdbx_strand_id
1 'polypeptide(L)'
;MALTLPQGMEIKAEILPAYEDILTPEALALVAKLHRAFQPRRKELLAARVERAKRLDAGERPDFLPETKAVREGDWKVAPIPPALHCRRVEITGPVDAKMVINAFNSGADSYMTDFEDSNSPSWHNQIQGQVNLKAAIRRTLTLEQNGKTYKLNDKIATLQVRPRGWHLDEKHVLIDGERVSGGIFDFALFLFHNAKEQIARGAGPFFYLPKMESHLEARLWNDIFVMAQNEIGLPQGTIKATVLIETILAAFEMEEILYELREHSAGLNAGRWDYIFSCIKKFKVDKNFCLADRAKVTMTSPFMRAYALLLLKTCHKRGAPAIGGMSALIPIKNDPEKNAIAMAGIIGDKKRDATDGYDGGWVAHPGLVEPAMKEFVAVLGDKPNQFEKQRPDVEVKAADLLDFQPETPITEAGLRMNINVGIHYLGAWLAGNGCVPIHNLMEDAATAEISRSQVWQWIRSPKGKLEDGTKVTAELVRKLIPEELAKVKETGAVGHFDRAAVIFEQMSTSEDFAEFLTLPLYEEI
;
A
#
# COMPACT_ATOMS: atom_id res chain seq x y z
N MET A 1 13.20 0.63 -33.26
CA MET A 1 14.19 1.73 -33.44
C MET A 1 15.00 1.83 -32.16
N ALA A 2 16.28 2.20 -32.21
CA ALA A 2 17.05 2.42 -30.98
C ALA A 2 16.49 3.62 -30.21
N LEU A 3 16.21 3.46 -28.91
CA LEU A 3 15.73 4.55 -28.07
C LEU A 3 16.83 5.63 -27.96
N THR A 4 16.44 6.90 -28.04
CA THR A 4 17.35 8.00 -27.69
C THR A 4 17.27 8.22 -26.18
N LEU A 5 18.32 7.82 -25.47
CA LEU A 5 18.36 7.90 -24.00
C LEU A 5 19.03 9.22 -23.55
N PRO A 6 18.60 9.80 -22.41
CA PRO A 6 19.32 10.87 -21.74
C PRO A 6 20.77 10.49 -21.46
N GLN A 7 21.68 11.47 -21.42
CA GLN A 7 23.08 11.24 -21.05
C GLN A 7 23.16 10.46 -19.74
N GLY A 8 24.02 9.44 -19.69
CA GLY A 8 24.26 8.62 -18.49
C GLY A 8 23.16 7.61 -18.16
N MET A 9 22.06 7.57 -18.93
CA MET A 9 21.00 6.58 -18.73
C MET A 9 21.29 5.28 -19.50
N GLU A 10 21.07 4.15 -18.83
CA GLU A 10 21.08 2.82 -19.42
C GLU A 10 19.77 2.10 -19.13
N ILE A 11 19.21 1.40 -20.12
CA ILE A 11 18.09 0.46 -19.91
C ILE A 11 18.61 -0.94 -20.23
N LYS A 12 18.56 -1.83 -19.23
CA LYS A 12 19.11 -3.20 -19.26
C LYS A 12 18.08 -4.27 -19.57
N ALA A 13 16.81 -3.89 -19.77
CA ALA A 13 15.72 -4.80 -20.06
C ALA A 13 15.26 -4.73 -21.52
N GLU A 14 14.53 -5.75 -21.95
CA GLU A 14 13.95 -5.83 -23.28
C GLU A 14 12.91 -4.74 -23.52
N ILE A 15 12.94 -4.14 -24.72
CA ILE A 15 11.95 -3.17 -25.16
C ILE A 15 10.96 -3.88 -26.08
N LEU A 16 9.78 -4.17 -25.56
CA LEU A 16 8.67 -4.78 -26.31
C LEU A 16 7.89 -3.73 -27.10
N PRO A 17 7.09 -4.13 -28.11
CA PRO A 17 6.21 -3.19 -28.81
C PRO A 17 5.32 -2.37 -27.86
N ALA A 18 5.10 -1.11 -28.21
CA ALA A 18 4.40 -0.09 -27.41
C ALA A 18 5.17 0.44 -26.18
N TYR A 19 6.31 -0.15 -25.80
CA TYR A 19 7.12 0.38 -24.69
C TYR A 19 7.82 1.67 -25.10
N GLU A 20 8.14 1.82 -26.38
CA GLU A 20 8.70 3.04 -26.96
C GLU A 20 7.78 4.26 -26.79
N ASP A 21 6.46 4.05 -26.70
CA ASP A 21 5.49 5.13 -26.46
C ASP A 21 5.48 5.60 -25.01
N ILE A 22 6.06 4.82 -24.10
CA ILE A 22 6.22 5.16 -22.68
C ILE A 22 7.64 5.68 -22.42
N LEU A 23 8.64 5.02 -22.99
CA LEU A 23 10.06 5.32 -22.81
C LEU A 23 10.54 6.37 -23.81
N THR A 24 9.77 7.44 -24.00
CA THR A 24 10.13 8.52 -24.92
C THR A 24 11.30 9.33 -24.36
N PRO A 25 12.12 9.98 -25.20
CA PRO A 25 13.28 10.75 -24.74
C PRO A 25 12.92 11.81 -23.69
N GLU A 26 11.78 12.49 -23.84
CA GLU A 26 11.31 13.54 -22.94
C GLU A 26 10.82 12.98 -21.60
N ALA A 27 10.11 11.86 -21.62
CA ALA A 27 9.66 11.18 -20.39
C ALA A 27 10.88 10.69 -19.58
N LEU A 28 11.86 10.09 -20.27
CA LEU A 28 13.11 9.65 -19.67
C LEU A 28 13.98 10.82 -19.18
N ALA A 29 13.94 11.97 -19.86
CA ALA A 29 14.63 13.17 -19.39
C ALA A 29 14.07 13.67 -18.06
N LEU A 30 12.74 13.60 -17.86
CA LEU A 30 12.11 13.91 -16.57
C LEU A 30 12.56 12.92 -15.48
N VAL A 31 12.54 11.62 -15.76
CA VAL A 31 13.05 10.58 -14.84
C VAL A 31 14.50 10.89 -14.46
N ALA A 32 15.36 11.18 -15.44
CA ALA A 32 16.77 11.48 -15.23
C ALA A 32 16.98 12.70 -14.34
N LYS A 33 16.23 13.76 -14.60
CA LYS A 33 16.31 15.02 -13.85
C LYS A 33 15.87 14.84 -12.40
N LEU A 34 14.73 14.19 -12.17
CA LEU A 34 14.23 13.92 -10.82
C LEU A 34 15.15 12.99 -10.04
N HIS A 35 15.66 11.92 -10.67
CA HIS A 35 16.60 11.02 -10.02
C HIS A 35 17.86 11.76 -9.56
N ARG A 36 18.51 12.53 -10.45
CA ARG A 36 19.73 13.29 -10.11
C ARG A 36 19.50 14.29 -8.98
N ALA A 37 18.35 14.97 -8.98
CA ALA A 37 18.03 15.97 -7.97
C ALA A 37 17.76 15.34 -6.58
N PHE A 38 17.08 14.19 -6.54
CA PHE A 38 16.44 13.70 -5.31
C PHE A 38 16.96 12.37 -4.79
N GLN A 39 17.70 11.59 -5.59
CA GLN A 39 18.30 10.33 -5.14
C GLN A 39 19.25 10.50 -3.94
N PRO A 40 20.11 11.54 -3.87
CA PRO A 40 20.93 11.76 -2.68
C PRO A 40 20.10 11.92 -1.41
N ARG A 41 19.02 12.70 -1.47
CA ARG A 41 18.11 12.93 -0.33
C ARG A 41 17.34 11.66 0.04
N ARG A 42 16.87 10.88 -0.94
CA ARG A 42 16.25 9.57 -0.71
C ARG A 42 17.20 8.64 0.06
N LYS A 43 18.46 8.52 -0.38
CA LYS A 43 19.47 7.69 0.29
C LYS A 43 19.73 8.15 1.72
N GLU A 44 19.81 9.46 1.95
CA GLU A 44 19.96 10.02 3.30
C GLU A 44 18.79 9.62 4.21
N LEU A 45 17.55 9.71 3.71
CA LEU A 45 16.36 9.33 4.47
C LEU A 45 16.31 7.82 4.76
N LEU A 46 16.67 6.98 3.80
CA LEU A 46 16.79 5.52 4.02
C LEU A 46 17.87 5.19 5.07
N ALA A 47 19.01 5.89 5.05
CA ALA A 47 20.02 5.77 6.09
C ALA A 47 19.48 6.25 7.46
N ALA A 48 18.70 7.33 7.50
CA ALA A 48 18.07 7.82 8.72
C ALA A 48 17.06 6.81 9.30
N ARG A 49 16.36 6.03 8.48
CA ARG A 49 15.51 4.91 8.95
C ARG A 49 16.33 3.84 9.67
N VAL A 50 17.51 3.49 9.15
CA VAL A 50 18.43 2.52 9.78
C VAL A 50 18.90 3.05 11.14
N GLU A 51 19.32 4.31 11.22
CA GLU A 51 19.71 4.92 12.48
C GLU A 51 18.55 5.03 13.48
N ARG A 52 17.34 5.33 13.01
CA ARG A 52 16.13 5.31 13.85
C ARG A 52 15.86 3.92 14.40
N ALA A 53 15.98 2.88 13.57
CA ALA A 53 15.79 1.50 13.99
C ALA A 53 16.79 1.09 15.09
N LYS A 54 18.07 1.47 14.95
CA LYS A 54 19.10 1.22 15.99
C LYS A 54 18.75 1.86 17.33
N ARG A 55 18.22 3.09 17.33
CA ARG A 55 17.82 3.76 18.58
C ARG A 55 16.60 3.10 19.23
N LEU A 56 15.62 2.69 18.42
CA LEU A 56 14.47 1.92 18.90
C LEU A 56 14.91 0.58 19.49
N ASP A 57 15.83 -0.12 18.82
CA ASP A 57 16.41 -1.37 19.31
C ASP A 57 17.20 -1.18 20.62
N ALA A 58 17.79 0.01 20.82
CA ALA A 58 18.45 0.42 22.06
C ALA A 58 17.48 0.88 23.17
N GLY A 59 16.17 0.82 22.94
CA GLY A 59 15.13 1.10 23.93
C GLY A 59 14.44 2.45 23.81
N GLU A 60 14.79 3.28 22.81
CA GLU A 60 14.03 4.50 22.51
C GLU A 60 12.59 4.13 22.13
N ARG A 61 11.60 4.91 22.58
CA ARG A 61 10.19 4.75 22.18
C ARG A 61 9.78 5.93 21.31
N PRO A 62 8.98 5.71 20.25
CA PRO A 62 8.41 6.81 19.49
C PRO A 62 7.39 7.58 20.34
N ASP A 63 7.35 8.88 20.13
CA ASP A 63 6.41 9.83 20.74
C ASP A 63 6.19 10.98 19.74
N PHE A 64 5.19 11.83 19.98
CA PHE A 64 4.96 13.04 19.21
C PHE A 64 6.14 14.01 19.37
N LEU A 65 6.67 14.51 18.25
CA LEU A 65 7.89 15.31 18.24
C LEU A 65 7.74 16.67 18.96
N PRO A 66 8.52 16.98 20.02
CA PRO A 66 8.44 18.27 20.69
C PRO A 66 8.78 19.46 19.78
N GLU A 67 9.74 19.30 18.87
CA GLU A 67 10.25 20.34 17.97
C GLU A 67 9.23 20.83 16.94
N THR A 68 8.24 20.02 16.58
CA THR A 68 7.17 20.37 15.63
C THR A 68 5.83 20.67 16.31
N LYS A 69 5.82 20.88 17.63
CA LYS A 69 4.61 21.21 18.39
C LYS A 69 3.82 22.37 17.79
N ALA A 70 4.52 23.40 17.28
CA ALA A 70 3.90 24.54 16.62
C ALA A 70 3.11 24.16 15.34
N VAL A 71 3.50 23.12 14.61
CA VAL A 71 2.73 22.59 13.48
C VAL A 71 1.42 21.97 13.98
N ARG A 72 1.48 21.14 15.02
CA ARG A 72 0.30 20.48 15.58
C ARG A 72 -0.68 21.47 16.20
N GLU A 73 -0.19 22.49 16.90
CA GLU A 73 -1.06 23.48 17.55
C GLU A 73 -1.45 24.66 16.64
N GLY A 74 -0.75 24.85 15.53
CA GLY A 74 -1.00 25.94 14.60
C GLY A 74 -2.34 25.83 13.87
N ASP A 75 -2.89 26.99 13.48
CA ASP A 75 -4.10 27.10 12.68
C ASP A 75 -3.75 27.08 11.19
N TRP A 76 -3.91 25.92 10.56
CA TRP A 76 -3.68 25.70 9.13
C TRP A 76 -4.52 24.53 8.62
N LYS A 77 -4.74 24.53 7.31
CA LYS A 77 -5.45 23.49 6.54
C LYS A 77 -4.63 23.13 5.31
N VAL A 78 -4.90 21.97 4.72
CA VAL A 78 -4.38 21.63 3.38
C VAL A 78 -5.03 22.53 2.32
N ALA A 79 -4.36 22.69 1.18
CA ALA A 79 -4.92 23.37 0.02
C ALA A 79 -6.21 22.66 -0.44
N PRO A 80 -7.16 23.38 -1.08
CA PRO A 80 -8.45 22.82 -1.46
C PRO A 80 -8.34 21.51 -2.23
N ILE A 81 -9.19 20.55 -1.85
CA ILE A 81 -9.35 19.27 -2.54
C ILE A 81 -10.05 19.56 -3.88
N PRO A 82 -9.60 19.00 -5.02
CA PRO A 82 -10.26 19.21 -6.30
C PRO A 82 -11.63 18.48 -6.32
N PRO A 83 -12.62 18.97 -7.09
CA PRO A 83 -13.95 18.36 -7.16
C PRO A 83 -13.95 16.86 -7.46
N ALA A 84 -13.02 16.39 -8.30
CA ALA A 84 -12.86 14.98 -8.65
C ALA A 84 -12.51 14.06 -7.46
N LEU A 85 -12.04 14.62 -6.33
CA LEU A 85 -11.69 13.90 -5.10
C LEU A 85 -12.60 14.27 -3.91
N HIS A 86 -13.67 15.04 -4.12
CA HIS A 86 -14.60 15.38 -3.03
C HIS A 86 -15.36 14.16 -2.49
N CYS A 87 -15.73 13.24 -3.38
CA CYS A 87 -16.51 12.05 -3.06
C CYS A 87 -15.66 10.80 -3.28
N ARG A 88 -15.34 10.10 -2.20
CA ARG A 88 -14.42 8.95 -2.19
C ARG A 88 -14.91 7.83 -1.27
N ARG A 89 -16.23 7.64 -1.16
CA ARG A 89 -16.86 6.75 -0.15
C ARG A 89 -16.41 5.31 -0.28
N VAL A 90 -16.29 4.85 -1.51
CA VAL A 90 -15.69 3.54 -1.81
C VAL A 90 -14.60 3.72 -2.85
N GLU A 91 -13.41 3.23 -2.51
CA GLU A 91 -12.32 3.10 -3.48
C GLU A 91 -12.00 1.63 -3.68
N ILE A 92 -11.87 1.23 -4.95
CA ILE A 92 -11.36 -0.10 -5.30
C ILE A 92 -9.84 -0.01 -5.51
N THR A 93 -9.11 -1.04 -5.11
CA THR A 93 -7.68 -1.17 -5.41
C THR A 93 -7.43 -2.34 -6.36
N GLY A 94 -6.35 -2.28 -7.14
CA GLY A 94 -5.95 -3.41 -7.96
C GLY A 94 -4.75 -3.14 -8.87
N PRO A 95 -4.17 -4.20 -9.45
CA PRO A 95 -2.96 -4.12 -10.25
C PRO A 95 -3.21 -3.41 -11.58
N VAL A 96 -2.10 -3.17 -12.29
CA VAL A 96 -2.05 -2.45 -13.57
C VAL A 96 -2.29 -3.34 -14.81
N ASP A 97 -2.70 -4.59 -14.62
CA ASP A 97 -3.14 -5.49 -15.70
C ASP A 97 -4.37 -4.91 -16.43
N ALA A 98 -4.42 -5.06 -17.77
CA ALA A 98 -5.46 -4.45 -18.61
C ALA A 98 -6.88 -4.86 -18.19
N LYS A 99 -7.09 -6.14 -17.87
CA LYS A 99 -8.41 -6.64 -17.47
C LYS A 99 -8.82 -6.05 -16.12
N MET A 100 -7.87 -6.02 -15.17
CA MET A 100 -8.12 -5.50 -13.83
C MET A 100 -8.37 -4.00 -13.85
N VAL A 101 -7.59 -3.24 -14.63
CA VAL A 101 -7.81 -1.81 -14.86
C VAL A 101 -9.22 -1.54 -15.39
N ILE A 102 -9.66 -2.27 -16.43
CA ILE A 102 -11.02 -2.09 -16.98
C ILE A 102 -12.09 -2.40 -15.92
N ASN A 103 -11.97 -3.54 -15.23
CA ASN A 103 -12.96 -3.97 -14.24
C ASN A 103 -13.03 -3.01 -13.04
N ALA A 104 -11.89 -2.49 -12.58
CA ALA A 104 -11.82 -1.57 -11.46
C ALA A 104 -12.45 -0.21 -11.82
N PHE A 105 -12.13 0.33 -13.00
CA PHE A 105 -12.78 1.55 -13.49
C PHE A 105 -14.30 1.40 -13.63
N ASN A 106 -14.76 0.25 -14.09
CA ASN A 106 -16.18 -0.04 -14.31
C ASN A 106 -16.91 -0.55 -13.05
N SER A 107 -16.24 -0.64 -11.91
CA SER A 107 -16.76 -1.31 -10.70
C SER A 107 -17.93 -0.59 -10.03
N GLY A 108 -18.13 0.69 -10.33
CA GLY A 108 -19.09 1.56 -9.66
C GLY A 108 -18.55 2.25 -8.40
N ALA A 109 -17.28 2.02 -8.05
CA ALA A 109 -16.60 2.76 -6.98
C ALA A 109 -16.49 4.26 -7.32
N ASP A 110 -16.41 5.11 -6.30
CA ASP A 110 -16.18 6.55 -6.51
C ASP A 110 -14.75 6.79 -7.02
N SER A 111 -13.78 5.98 -6.56
CA SER A 111 -12.37 6.05 -6.97
C SER A 111 -11.75 4.67 -7.19
N TYR A 112 -10.68 4.63 -7.99
CA TYR A 112 -9.87 3.45 -8.25
C TYR A 112 -8.40 3.79 -8.01
N MET A 113 -7.77 3.11 -7.05
CA MET A 113 -6.31 3.12 -6.90
C MET A 113 -5.70 2.00 -7.74
N THR A 114 -5.07 2.36 -8.85
CA THR A 114 -4.20 1.43 -9.59
C THR A 114 -2.85 1.34 -8.89
N ASP A 115 -2.22 0.18 -8.97
CA ASP A 115 -1.14 -0.16 -8.06
C ASP A 115 0.09 -0.74 -8.77
N PHE A 116 1.22 -0.03 -8.64
CA PHE A 116 2.54 -0.49 -9.04
C PHE A 116 3.35 -1.06 -7.86
N GLU A 117 2.77 -1.07 -6.66
CA GLU A 117 3.40 -1.46 -5.41
C GLU A 117 2.92 -2.85 -4.95
N ASP A 118 2.32 -3.02 -3.77
CA ASP A 118 2.17 -4.33 -3.12
C ASP A 118 1.30 -5.35 -3.86
N SER A 119 0.32 -4.92 -4.66
CA SER A 119 -0.49 -5.84 -5.48
C SER A 119 0.12 -6.12 -6.86
N ASN A 120 1.32 -5.62 -7.13
CA ASN A 120 2.04 -5.79 -8.38
C ASN A 120 3.42 -6.43 -8.16
N SER A 121 3.70 -7.52 -8.87
CA SER A 121 5.08 -8.01 -8.95
C SER A 121 5.85 -7.08 -9.92
N PRO A 122 6.91 -6.39 -9.50
CA PRO A 122 7.51 -5.29 -10.24
C PRO A 122 8.49 -5.78 -11.32
N SER A 123 8.12 -6.82 -12.07
CA SER A 123 8.86 -7.20 -13.28
C SER A 123 8.90 -6.03 -14.26
N TRP A 124 9.96 -5.92 -15.07
CA TRP A 124 10.04 -4.89 -16.10
C TRP A 124 8.79 -4.84 -16.98
N HIS A 125 8.29 -6.03 -17.35
CA HIS A 125 7.08 -6.16 -18.14
C HIS A 125 5.87 -5.51 -17.46
N ASN A 126 5.59 -5.87 -16.20
CA ASN A 126 4.44 -5.35 -15.48
C ASN A 126 4.52 -3.83 -15.29
N GLN A 127 5.71 -3.30 -15.02
CA GLN A 127 5.92 -1.86 -14.83
C GLN A 127 5.63 -1.08 -16.12
N ILE A 128 6.23 -1.46 -17.25
CA ILE A 128 6.02 -0.70 -18.50
C ILE A 128 4.65 -0.98 -19.12
N GLN A 129 4.20 -2.25 -19.13
CA GLN A 129 2.88 -2.60 -19.64
C GLN A 129 1.76 -1.93 -18.82
N GLY A 130 1.95 -1.78 -17.51
CA GLY A 130 1.04 -1.02 -16.67
C GLY A 130 0.91 0.43 -17.11
N GLN A 131 2.02 1.10 -17.41
CA GLN A 131 2.01 2.47 -17.96
C GLN A 131 1.30 2.54 -19.31
N VAL A 132 1.51 1.56 -20.21
CA VAL A 132 0.78 1.44 -21.48
C VAL A 132 -0.73 1.34 -21.24
N ASN A 133 -1.15 0.45 -20.33
CA ASN A 133 -2.55 0.21 -20.00
C ASN A 133 -3.20 1.48 -19.44
N LEU A 134 -2.54 2.18 -18.52
CA LEU A 134 -3.05 3.42 -17.94
C LEU A 134 -3.12 4.55 -18.97
N LYS A 135 -2.11 4.67 -19.84
CA LYS A 135 -2.10 5.65 -20.95
C LYS A 135 -3.31 5.46 -21.87
N ALA A 136 -3.61 4.22 -22.23
CA ALA A 136 -4.78 3.88 -23.06
C ALA A 136 -6.11 4.04 -22.29
N ALA A 137 -6.16 3.65 -21.02
CA ALA A 137 -7.38 3.72 -20.21
C ALA A 137 -7.83 5.17 -20.02
N ILE A 138 -6.90 6.09 -19.71
CA ILE A 138 -7.19 7.51 -19.52
C ILE A 138 -7.75 8.15 -20.81
N ARG A 139 -7.22 7.74 -21.97
CA ARG A 139 -7.70 8.17 -23.30
C ARG A 139 -8.97 7.45 -23.77
N ARG A 140 -9.49 6.51 -22.98
CA ARG A 140 -10.68 5.68 -23.29
C ARG A 140 -10.51 4.75 -24.49
N THR A 141 -9.28 4.34 -24.77
CA THR A 141 -8.93 3.46 -25.89
C THR A 141 -8.51 2.06 -25.44
N LEU A 142 -8.40 1.80 -24.13
CA LEU A 142 -8.05 0.48 -23.62
C LEU A 142 -9.19 -0.52 -23.92
N THR A 143 -8.87 -1.55 -24.68
CA THR A 143 -9.73 -2.71 -24.94
C THR A 143 -8.95 -4.00 -24.70
N LEU A 144 -9.65 -5.05 -24.33
CA LEU A 144 -9.08 -6.38 -24.17
C LEU A 144 -10.03 -7.43 -24.76
N GLU A 145 -9.52 -8.26 -25.65
CA GLU A 145 -10.21 -9.46 -26.12
C GLU A 145 -9.69 -10.67 -25.35
N GLN A 146 -10.57 -11.36 -24.61
CA GLN A 146 -10.19 -12.55 -23.87
C GLN A 146 -11.35 -13.53 -23.78
N ASN A 147 -11.11 -14.81 -24.10
CA ASN A 147 -12.12 -15.87 -24.05
C ASN A 147 -13.41 -15.55 -24.82
N GLY A 148 -13.27 -14.91 -25.99
CA GLY A 148 -14.41 -14.50 -26.84
C GLY A 148 -15.24 -13.33 -26.28
N LYS A 149 -14.72 -12.60 -25.28
CA LYS A 149 -15.34 -11.40 -24.72
C LYS A 149 -14.46 -10.18 -24.94
N THR A 150 -15.10 -9.10 -25.37
CA THR A 150 -14.53 -7.75 -25.42
C THR A 150 -14.77 -7.03 -24.09
N TYR A 151 -13.69 -6.57 -23.47
CA TYR A 151 -13.71 -5.69 -22.32
C TYR A 151 -13.34 -4.27 -22.76
N LYS A 152 -14.14 -3.28 -22.35
CA LYS A 152 -13.92 -1.85 -22.61
C LYS A 152 -14.40 -1.01 -21.44
N LEU A 153 -13.94 0.23 -21.34
CA LEU A 153 -14.40 1.17 -20.33
C LEU A 153 -15.84 1.62 -20.59
N ASN A 154 -16.58 1.84 -19.51
CA ASN A 154 -17.89 2.48 -19.52
C ASN A 154 -17.75 4.00 -19.70
N ASP A 155 -18.88 4.67 -19.97
CA ASP A 155 -18.93 6.14 -20.06
C ASP A 155 -18.59 6.78 -18.70
N LYS A 156 -19.24 6.31 -17.64
CA LYS A 156 -18.93 6.67 -16.26
C LYS A 156 -17.99 5.64 -15.65
N ILE A 157 -16.84 6.11 -15.16
CA ILE A 157 -15.82 5.31 -14.48
C ILE A 157 -15.43 5.97 -13.15
N ALA A 158 -14.77 5.21 -12.29
CA ALA A 158 -14.15 5.70 -11.06
C ALA A 158 -13.02 6.72 -11.33
N THR A 159 -12.80 7.66 -10.40
CA THR A 159 -11.65 8.58 -10.44
C THR A 159 -10.34 7.82 -10.18
N LEU A 160 -9.37 7.92 -11.09
CA LEU A 160 -8.08 7.25 -10.95
C LEU A 160 -7.17 7.93 -9.93
N GLN A 161 -6.52 7.12 -9.09
CA GLN A 161 -5.35 7.46 -8.29
C GLN A 161 -4.27 6.40 -8.52
N VAL A 162 -2.99 6.77 -8.50
CA VAL A 162 -1.88 5.84 -8.77
C VAL A 162 -1.00 5.65 -7.55
N ARG A 163 -0.76 4.40 -7.15
CA ARG A 163 0.21 4.06 -6.10
C ARG A 163 1.54 3.64 -6.73
N PRO A 164 2.59 4.49 -6.69
CA PRO A 164 3.93 4.11 -7.10
C PRO A 164 4.62 3.27 -6.01
N ARG A 165 5.73 2.62 -6.37
CA ARG A 165 6.56 1.88 -5.41
C ARG A 165 7.09 2.78 -4.28
N GLY A 166 7.17 2.23 -3.06
CA GLY A 166 7.69 2.93 -1.88
C GLY A 166 9.20 3.22 -1.94
N TRP A 167 9.69 4.07 -1.04
CA TRP A 167 11.06 4.59 -1.08
C TRP A 167 12.17 3.54 -1.01
N HIS A 168 11.92 2.36 -0.49
CA HIS A 168 12.92 1.30 -0.36
C HIS A 168 13.17 0.54 -1.68
N LEU A 169 12.27 0.65 -2.66
CA LEU A 169 12.37 -0.09 -3.92
C LEU A 169 13.10 0.72 -5.00
N ASP A 170 14.00 0.03 -5.70
CA ASP A 170 14.65 0.51 -6.92
C ASP A 170 13.97 -0.05 -8.16
N GLU A 171 14.21 0.58 -9.31
CA GLU A 171 13.97 0.05 -10.64
C GLU A 171 15.31 -0.46 -11.19
N LYS A 172 15.57 -1.76 -11.06
CA LYS A 172 16.90 -2.33 -11.35
C LYS A 172 17.24 -2.36 -12.84
N HIS A 173 16.24 -2.22 -13.71
CA HIS A 173 16.44 -2.28 -15.15
C HIS A 173 16.90 -0.94 -15.73
N VAL A 174 16.81 0.16 -14.98
CA VAL A 174 17.24 1.48 -15.42
C VAL A 174 18.36 1.98 -14.53
N LEU A 175 19.47 2.36 -15.14
CA LEU A 175 20.55 3.06 -14.46
C LEU A 175 20.63 4.50 -14.92
N ILE A 176 21.00 5.40 -14.01
CA ILE A 176 21.45 6.76 -14.33
C ILE A 176 22.78 6.98 -13.65
N ASP A 177 23.80 7.34 -14.43
CA ASP A 177 25.16 7.60 -13.95
C ASP A 177 25.73 6.40 -13.15
N GLY A 178 25.35 5.18 -13.57
CA GLY A 178 25.76 3.92 -12.95
C GLY A 178 24.91 3.45 -11.77
N GLU A 179 23.88 4.20 -11.36
CA GLU A 179 23.05 3.90 -10.19
C GLU A 179 21.62 3.48 -10.57
N ARG A 180 21.05 2.48 -9.87
CA ARG A 180 19.65 2.08 -10.05
C ARG A 180 18.71 3.24 -9.71
N VAL A 181 17.71 3.45 -10.56
CA VAL A 181 16.71 4.51 -10.35
C VAL A 181 15.79 4.15 -9.18
N SER A 182 15.31 5.12 -8.42
CA SER A 182 14.22 4.87 -7.44
C SER A 182 12.96 4.41 -8.17
N GLY A 183 12.38 3.28 -7.75
CA GLY A 183 11.12 2.77 -8.32
C GLY A 183 9.99 3.79 -8.19
N GLY A 184 9.86 4.43 -7.03
CA GLY A 184 8.85 5.47 -6.81
C GLY A 184 8.98 6.66 -7.75
N ILE A 185 10.19 7.14 -8.01
CA ILE A 185 10.43 8.23 -8.99
C ILE A 185 10.10 7.77 -10.41
N PHE A 186 10.49 6.55 -10.77
CA PHE A 186 10.25 5.99 -12.10
C PHE A 186 8.75 5.88 -12.40
N ASP A 187 8.00 5.25 -11.50
CA ASP A 187 6.55 5.04 -11.63
C ASP A 187 5.79 6.37 -11.72
N PHE A 188 6.12 7.29 -10.80
CA PHE A 188 5.54 8.63 -10.72
C PHE A 188 5.80 9.43 -11.99
N ALA A 189 7.06 9.54 -12.41
CA ALA A 189 7.45 10.43 -13.49
C ALA A 189 6.87 9.98 -14.84
N LEU A 190 6.90 8.68 -15.14
CA LEU A 190 6.31 8.14 -16.36
C LEU A 190 4.80 8.37 -16.37
N PHE A 191 4.11 8.04 -15.27
CA PHE A 191 2.66 8.24 -15.21
C PHE A 191 2.28 9.72 -15.36
N LEU A 192 2.95 10.60 -14.62
CA LEU A 192 2.70 12.04 -14.64
C LEU A 192 2.90 12.60 -16.05
N PHE A 193 4.05 12.32 -16.67
CA PHE A 193 4.41 12.87 -17.98
C PHE A 193 3.39 12.51 -19.05
N HIS A 194 2.97 11.24 -19.11
CA HIS A 194 2.08 10.78 -20.17
C HIS A 194 0.62 11.16 -19.96
N ASN A 195 0.20 11.44 -18.72
CA ASN A 195 -1.23 11.45 -18.39
C ASN A 195 -1.74 12.73 -17.72
N ALA A 196 -0.88 13.56 -17.12
CA ALA A 196 -1.36 14.69 -16.31
C ALA A 196 -2.24 15.65 -17.13
N LYS A 197 -1.80 16.06 -18.33
CA LYS A 197 -2.56 17.00 -19.18
C LYS A 197 -3.90 16.42 -19.62
N GLU A 198 -3.94 15.14 -19.98
CA GLU A 198 -5.17 14.46 -20.41
C GLU A 198 -6.16 14.30 -19.24
N GLN A 199 -5.68 13.94 -18.04
CA GLN A 199 -6.51 13.85 -16.85
C GLN A 199 -7.14 15.20 -16.50
N ILE A 200 -6.37 16.29 -16.58
CA ILE A 200 -6.85 17.66 -16.33
C ILE A 200 -7.90 18.04 -17.38
N ALA A 201 -7.64 17.79 -18.66
CA ALA A 201 -8.58 18.08 -19.75
C ALA A 201 -9.92 17.34 -19.58
N ARG A 202 -9.93 16.20 -18.87
CA ARG A 202 -11.13 15.42 -18.54
C ARG A 202 -11.78 15.79 -17.20
N GLY A 203 -11.33 16.86 -16.55
CA GLY A 203 -11.88 17.33 -15.28
C GLY A 203 -11.37 16.59 -14.04
N ALA A 204 -10.32 15.80 -14.17
CA ALA A 204 -9.60 15.14 -13.08
C ALA A 204 -8.21 15.77 -12.90
N GLY A 205 -7.24 15.01 -12.37
CA GLY A 205 -5.85 15.46 -12.22
C GLY A 205 -4.89 14.30 -11.99
N PRO A 206 -3.58 14.57 -11.94
CA PRO A 206 -2.58 13.58 -11.57
C PRO A 206 -2.64 13.31 -10.07
N PHE A 207 -3.37 12.27 -9.69
CA PHE A 207 -3.61 11.90 -8.29
C PHE A 207 -2.84 10.63 -7.90
N PHE A 208 -2.28 10.62 -6.69
CA PHE A 208 -1.39 9.57 -6.22
C PHE A 208 -1.77 9.04 -4.83
N TYR A 209 -1.30 7.83 -4.54
CA TYR A 209 -1.29 7.22 -3.22
C TYR A 209 0.17 6.95 -2.82
N LEU A 210 0.62 7.42 -1.65
CA LEU A 210 2.04 7.33 -1.27
C LEU A 210 2.23 6.31 -0.14
N PRO A 211 2.92 5.17 -0.40
CA PRO A 211 3.01 4.08 0.56
C PRO A 211 4.22 4.17 1.49
N LYS A 212 4.11 3.49 2.64
CA LYS A 212 5.21 3.06 3.51
C LYS A 212 6.20 4.16 3.94
N MET A 213 5.73 5.40 4.07
CA MET A 213 6.55 6.48 4.64
C MET A 213 6.73 6.27 6.14
N GLU A 214 7.90 6.62 6.67
CA GLU A 214 8.23 6.48 8.10
C GLU A 214 8.46 7.84 8.81
N SER A 215 8.46 8.95 8.08
CA SER A 215 8.60 10.30 8.66
C SER A 215 8.02 11.41 7.77
N HIS A 216 7.74 12.57 8.35
CA HIS A 216 7.35 13.77 7.62
C HIS A 216 8.44 14.28 6.66
N LEU A 217 9.71 13.98 6.92
CA LEU A 217 10.80 14.37 6.01
C LEU A 217 10.76 13.61 4.67
N GLU A 218 10.15 12.43 4.65
CA GLU A 218 9.88 11.70 3.42
C GLU A 218 8.66 12.26 2.67
N ALA A 219 7.68 12.82 3.40
CA ALA A 219 6.59 13.59 2.82
C ALA A 219 7.12 14.89 2.17
N ARG A 220 8.10 15.54 2.81
CA ARG A 220 8.82 16.69 2.23
C ARG A 220 9.55 16.32 0.94
N LEU A 221 10.22 15.16 0.90
CA LEU A 221 10.87 14.67 -0.33
C LEU A 221 9.85 14.54 -1.47
N TRP A 222 8.68 13.94 -1.22
CA TRP A 222 7.61 13.89 -2.23
C TRP A 222 7.15 15.28 -2.65
N ASN A 223 6.96 16.19 -1.70
CA ASN A 223 6.56 17.57 -2.01
C ASN A 223 7.57 18.25 -2.95
N ASP A 224 8.87 18.13 -2.67
CA ASP A 224 9.92 18.73 -3.50
C ASP A 224 9.95 18.13 -4.92
N ILE A 225 9.72 16.81 -5.02
CA ILE A 225 9.56 16.11 -6.31
C ILE A 225 8.35 16.63 -7.08
N PHE A 226 7.19 16.80 -6.42
CA PHE A 226 5.98 17.33 -7.05
C PHE A 226 6.19 18.77 -7.53
N VAL A 227 6.82 19.60 -6.72
CA VAL A 227 7.14 21.00 -7.07
C VAL A 227 8.00 21.04 -8.32
N MET A 228 9.11 20.30 -8.34
CA MET A 228 10.00 20.24 -9.51
C MET A 228 9.27 19.69 -10.72
N ALA A 229 8.60 18.54 -10.60
CA ALA A 229 7.93 17.90 -11.73
C ALA A 229 6.89 18.82 -12.37
N GLN A 230 6.05 19.50 -11.57
CA GLN A 230 5.07 20.48 -12.09
C GLN A 230 5.74 21.61 -12.85
N ASN A 231 6.86 22.14 -12.35
CA ASN A 231 7.62 23.18 -13.07
C ASN A 231 8.16 22.65 -14.40
N GLU A 232 8.71 21.43 -14.42
CA GLU A 232 9.31 20.84 -15.62
C GLU A 232 8.28 20.57 -16.73
N ILE A 233 7.08 20.11 -16.39
CA ILE A 233 6.06 19.78 -17.39
C ILE A 233 5.01 20.88 -17.61
N GLY A 234 5.19 22.03 -16.94
CA GLY A 234 4.37 23.24 -17.10
C GLY A 234 2.98 23.14 -16.47
N LEU A 235 2.87 22.55 -15.28
CA LEU A 235 1.65 22.50 -14.47
C LEU A 235 1.71 23.52 -13.32
N PRO A 236 0.56 24.11 -12.93
CA PRO A 236 0.48 24.93 -11.72
C PRO A 236 0.87 24.14 -10.46
N GLN A 237 1.42 24.82 -9.46
CA GLN A 237 1.67 24.23 -8.14
C GLN A 237 0.35 23.81 -7.47
N GLY A 238 0.36 22.67 -6.76
CA GLY A 238 -0.85 22.09 -6.16
C GLY A 238 -1.76 21.33 -7.13
N THR A 239 -1.37 21.14 -8.39
CA THR A 239 -2.13 20.35 -9.38
C THR A 239 -2.06 18.86 -9.07
N ILE A 240 -0.89 18.37 -8.68
CA ILE A 240 -0.70 17.03 -8.15
C ILE A 240 -1.39 16.94 -6.79
N LYS A 241 -2.15 15.86 -6.57
CA LYS A 241 -2.73 15.54 -5.27
C LYS A 241 -2.34 14.14 -4.82
N ALA A 242 -2.06 13.96 -3.54
CA ALA A 242 -1.55 12.72 -2.98
C ALA A 242 -2.25 12.35 -1.67
N THR A 243 -2.79 11.14 -1.61
CA THR A 243 -3.27 10.53 -0.37
C THR A 243 -2.13 9.70 0.24
N VAL A 244 -1.82 9.88 1.52
CA VAL A 244 -0.72 9.16 2.17
C VAL A 244 -1.25 7.97 2.98
N LEU A 245 -0.67 6.79 2.79
CA LEU A 245 -0.96 5.64 3.66
C LEU A 245 -0.17 5.80 4.96
N ILE A 246 -0.87 5.95 6.10
CA ILE A 246 -0.21 5.91 7.41
C ILE A 246 -0.11 4.45 7.85
N GLU A 247 0.69 3.68 7.14
CA GLU A 247 0.79 2.22 7.32
C GLU A 247 2.12 1.81 7.96
N THR A 248 2.79 2.76 8.62
CA THR A 248 3.94 2.49 9.48
C THR A 248 3.70 3.06 10.86
N ILE A 249 4.18 2.36 11.89
CA ILE A 249 3.97 2.78 13.28
C ILE A 249 4.60 4.15 13.56
N LEU A 250 5.72 4.49 12.91
CA LEU A 250 6.38 5.78 13.09
C LEU A 250 5.58 6.92 12.46
N ALA A 251 5.00 6.72 11.28
CA ALA A 251 4.16 7.73 10.64
C ALA A 251 2.90 8.07 11.45
N ALA A 252 2.41 7.17 12.32
CA ALA A 252 1.28 7.48 13.20
C ALA A 252 1.58 8.57 14.23
N PHE A 253 2.85 8.80 14.57
CA PHE A 253 3.28 9.89 15.46
C PHE A 253 3.54 11.21 14.72
N GLU A 254 3.50 11.20 13.39
CA GLU A 254 3.88 12.34 12.54
C GLU A 254 2.80 12.69 11.50
N MET A 255 1.54 12.29 11.72
CA MET A 255 0.45 12.51 10.75
C MET A 255 0.19 14.00 10.47
N GLU A 256 0.27 14.84 11.49
CA GLU A 256 0.09 16.30 11.40
C GLU A 256 1.22 16.93 10.55
N GLU A 257 2.46 16.52 10.81
CA GLU A 257 3.66 16.97 10.10
C GLU A 257 3.67 16.47 8.65
N ILE A 258 3.28 15.22 8.39
CA ILE A 258 3.13 14.66 7.04
C ILE A 258 2.13 15.50 6.22
N LEU A 259 0.97 15.81 6.79
CA LEU A 259 -0.02 16.68 6.14
C LEU A 259 0.52 18.10 5.93
N TYR A 260 1.33 18.62 6.85
CA TYR A 260 1.91 19.95 6.74
C TYR A 260 2.94 20.06 5.62
N GLU A 261 3.84 19.08 5.51
CA GLU A 261 4.87 19.01 4.47
C GLU A 261 4.26 18.85 3.07
N LEU A 262 3.11 18.16 2.98
CA LEU A 262 2.37 17.97 1.73
C LEU A 262 1.18 18.93 1.59
N ARG A 263 1.03 19.99 2.39
CA ARG A 263 -0.24 20.75 2.48
C ARG A 263 -0.75 21.28 1.15
N GLU A 264 0.12 21.65 0.21
CA GLU A 264 -0.28 22.12 -1.13
C GLU A 264 -0.73 20.97 -2.05
N HIS A 265 -0.23 19.76 -1.81
CA HIS A 265 -0.43 18.56 -2.63
C HIS A 265 -1.22 17.45 -1.92
N SER A 266 -1.74 17.68 -0.72
CA SER A 266 -2.41 16.64 0.06
C SER A 266 -3.83 16.38 -0.43
N ALA A 267 -4.21 15.11 -0.45
CA ALA A 267 -5.58 14.60 -0.57
C ALA A 267 -5.92 13.66 0.60
N GLY A 268 -5.30 13.88 1.76
CA GLY A 268 -5.65 13.18 2.98
C GLY A 268 -4.77 11.97 3.30
N LEU A 269 -5.24 11.17 4.26
CA LEU A 269 -4.54 10.00 4.78
C LEU A 269 -5.42 8.76 4.67
N ASN A 270 -4.79 7.59 4.58
CA ASN A 270 -5.45 6.29 4.59
C ASN A 270 -4.99 5.44 5.78
N ALA A 271 -5.94 4.70 6.37
CA ALA A 271 -5.68 3.74 7.42
C ALA A 271 -5.41 2.32 6.86
N GLY A 272 -4.25 1.74 7.18
CA GLY A 272 -3.87 0.37 6.81
C GLY A 272 -3.96 -0.61 7.98
N ARG A 273 -4.03 -1.92 7.69
CA ARG A 273 -3.97 -2.98 8.72
C ARG A 273 -2.66 -3.76 8.64
N TRP A 274 -2.45 -4.51 7.56
CA TRP A 274 -1.35 -5.47 7.45
C TRP A 274 0.03 -4.81 7.49
N ASP A 275 0.27 -3.80 6.66
CA ASP A 275 1.52 -3.04 6.70
C ASP A 275 1.77 -2.38 8.05
N TYR A 276 0.73 -1.85 8.69
CA TYR A 276 0.84 -1.18 9.99
C TYR A 276 1.30 -2.16 11.08
N ILE A 277 0.64 -3.32 11.20
CA ILE A 277 1.02 -4.31 12.21
C ILE A 277 2.33 -5.01 11.88
N PHE A 278 2.66 -5.17 10.59
CA PHE A 278 3.98 -5.59 10.14
C PHE A 278 5.04 -4.58 10.59
N SER A 279 4.80 -3.28 10.41
CA SER A 279 5.69 -2.20 10.84
C SER A 279 5.88 -2.20 12.35
N CYS A 280 4.83 -2.44 13.14
CA CYS A 280 4.95 -2.65 14.59
C CYS A 280 5.92 -3.79 14.91
N ILE A 281 5.74 -4.97 14.29
CA ILE A 281 6.67 -6.11 14.47
C ILE A 281 8.10 -5.71 14.09
N LYS A 282 8.29 -5.06 12.94
CA LYS A 282 9.60 -4.64 12.43
C LYS A 282 10.31 -3.67 13.38
N LYS A 283 9.61 -2.65 13.89
CA LYS A 283 10.20 -1.57 14.71
C LYS A 283 10.41 -1.95 16.18
N PHE A 284 9.67 -2.94 16.68
CA PHE A 284 9.78 -3.42 18.06
C PHE A 284 10.29 -4.87 18.15
N LYS A 285 10.96 -5.34 17.10
CA LYS A 285 11.41 -6.74 16.94
C LYS A 285 12.27 -7.29 18.08
N VAL A 286 13.02 -6.43 18.78
CA VAL A 286 13.88 -6.82 19.91
C VAL A 286 13.19 -6.71 21.28
N ASP A 287 12.01 -6.09 21.34
CA ASP A 287 11.26 -5.91 22.58
C ASP A 287 10.63 -7.22 23.04
N LYS A 288 11.16 -7.80 24.11
CA LYS A 288 10.68 -9.06 24.68
C LYS A 288 9.32 -8.96 25.37
N ASN A 289 8.85 -7.75 25.65
CA ASN A 289 7.53 -7.50 26.22
C ASN A 289 6.45 -7.33 25.14
N PHE A 290 6.82 -7.28 23.87
CA PHE A 290 5.90 -7.15 22.75
C PHE A 290 5.74 -8.49 22.00
N CYS A 291 4.49 -8.91 21.83
CA CYS A 291 4.12 -10.04 20.99
C CYS A 291 2.67 -9.86 20.57
N LEU A 292 2.35 -10.07 19.29
CA LEU A 292 0.97 -10.05 18.84
C LEU A 292 0.39 -11.47 18.77
N ALA A 293 -0.91 -11.58 19.01
CA ALA A 293 -1.71 -12.75 18.72
C ALA A 293 -1.71 -13.09 17.21
N ASP A 294 -2.41 -14.17 16.85
CA ASP A 294 -2.78 -14.45 15.46
C ASP A 294 -3.24 -13.17 14.74
N ARG A 295 -2.68 -12.82 13.58
CA ARG A 295 -2.99 -11.56 12.86
C ARG A 295 -4.48 -11.33 12.63
N ALA A 296 -5.25 -12.41 12.48
CA ALA A 296 -6.70 -12.35 12.33
C ALA A 296 -7.41 -11.72 13.54
N LYS A 297 -6.85 -11.88 14.75
CA LYS A 297 -7.37 -11.34 16.02
C LYS A 297 -6.95 -9.88 16.28
N VAL A 298 -5.91 -9.40 15.61
CA VAL A 298 -5.48 -8.00 15.67
C VAL A 298 -6.31 -7.17 14.70
N THR A 299 -7.53 -6.81 15.10
CA THR A 299 -8.53 -6.12 14.24
C THR A 299 -8.42 -4.60 14.37
N MET A 300 -9.18 -3.85 13.57
CA MET A 300 -9.26 -2.38 13.71
C MET A 300 -9.92 -1.92 15.02
N THR A 301 -10.47 -2.84 15.83
CA THR A 301 -11.02 -2.56 17.16
C THR A 301 -10.05 -2.91 18.29
N SER A 302 -8.90 -3.53 17.99
CA SER A 302 -7.82 -3.71 18.96
C SER A 302 -7.35 -2.34 19.51
N PRO A 303 -6.95 -2.22 20.79
CA PRO A 303 -6.70 -0.93 21.43
C PRO A 303 -5.80 0.03 20.64
N PHE A 304 -4.57 -0.38 20.29
CA PHE A 304 -3.66 0.46 19.51
C PHE A 304 -4.14 0.75 18.08
N MET A 305 -4.77 -0.22 17.41
CA MET A 305 -5.34 -0.03 16.07
C MET A 305 -6.50 0.97 16.10
N ARG A 306 -7.29 0.94 17.18
CA ARG A 306 -8.42 1.84 17.38
C ARG A 306 -7.96 3.25 17.66
N ALA A 307 -6.96 3.41 18.53
CA ALA A 307 -6.30 4.69 18.80
C ALA A 307 -5.72 5.29 17.51
N TYR A 308 -4.99 4.49 16.75
CA TYR A 308 -4.44 4.86 15.45
C TYR A 308 -5.51 5.33 14.45
N ALA A 309 -6.57 4.55 14.26
CA ALA A 309 -7.65 4.86 13.32
C ALA A 309 -8.36 6.18 13.68
N LEU A 310 -8.71 6.36 14.96
CA LEU A 310 -9.39 7.56 15.43
C LEU A 310 -8.49 8.81 15.40
N LEU A 311 -7.20 8.67 15.72
CA LEU A 311 -6.23 9.76 15.61
C LEU A 311 -6.08 10.22 14.16
N LEU A 312 -5.98 9.29 13.21
CA LEU A 312 -5.88 9.60 11.78
C LEU A 312 -7.08 10.41 11.31
N LEU A 313 -8.29 9.92 11.61
CA LEU A 313 -9.53 10.60 11.26
C LEU A 313 -9.57 12.03 11.81
N LYS A 314 -9.31 12.18 13.13
CA LYS A 314 -9.31 13.49 13.80
C LYS A 314 -8.30 14.44 13.16
N THR A 315 -7.08 13.97 12.91
CA THR A 315 -6.01 14.76 12.30
C THR A 315 -6.39 15.22 10.88
N CYS A 316 -6.91 14.33 10.04
CA CYS A 316 -7.37 14.66 8.70
C CYS A 316 -8.44 15.75 8.70
N HIS A 317 -9.51 15.56 9.48
CA HIS A 317 -10.63 16.50 9.51
C HIS A 317 -10.24 17.86 10.10
N LYS A 318 -9.36 17.85 11.12
CA LYS A 318 -8.76 19.07 11.65
C LYS A 318 -7.99 19.84 10.58
N ARG A 319 -7.43 19.18 9.56
CA ARG A 319 -6.70 19.82 8.46
C ARG A 319 -7.50 20.00 7.17
N GLY A 320 -8.80 19.65 7.19
CA GLY A 320 -9.66 19.75 6.00
C GLY A 320 -9.25 18.77 4.90
N ALA A 321 -8.66 17.64 5.30
CA ALA A 321 -8.18 16.60 4.41
C ALA A 321 -9.04 15.33 4.57
N PRO A 322 -9.20 14.50 3.52
CA PRO A 322 -9.89 13.23 3.62
C PRO A 322 -9.25 12.24 4.60
N ALA A 323 -10.08 11.49 5.33
CA ALA A 323 -9.72 10.29 6.05
C ALA A 323 -10.31 9.07 5.35
N ILE A 324 -9.47 8.18 4.82
CA ILE A 324 -9.89 6.95 4.14
C ILE A 324 -9.64 5.73 5.04
N GLY A 325 -10.66 4.91 5.22
CA GLY A 325 -10.62 3.67 6.00
C GLY A 325 -9.98 2.51 5.24
N GLY A 326 -9.68 1.43 5.97
CA GLY A 326 -8.89 0.32 5.47
C GLY A 326 -9.60 -0.64 4.51
N MET A 327 -8.86 -1.69 4.14
CA MET A 327 -9.23 -2.67 3.12
C MET A 327 -10.27 -3.70 3.58
N SER A 328 -11.21 -4.01 2.69
CA SER A 328 -12.00 -5.24 2.69
C SER A 328 -11.64 -6.10 1.48
N ALA A 329 -10.89 -7.18 1.72
CA ALA A 329 -10.26 -7.99 0.68
C ALA A 329 -11.08 -9.22 0.24
N LEU A 330 -12.32 -9.37 0.72
CA LEU A 330 -13.14 -10.56 0.43
C LEU A 330 -13.43 -10.72 -1.06
N ILE A 331 -13.19 -11.93 -1.57
CA ILE A 331 -13.70 -12.40 -2.86
C ILE A 331 -15.01 -13.12 -2.60
N PRO A 332 -16.15 -12.68 -3.19
CA PRO A 332 -17.44 -13.33 -2.97
C PRO A 332 -17.42 -14.84 -3.27
N ILE A 333 -17.88 -15.64 -2.31
CA ILE A 333 -17.80 -17.11 -2.31
C ILE A 333 -19.04 -17.68 -3.00
N LYS A 334 -18.97 -17.89 -4.32
CA LYS A 334 -20.14 -18.25 -5.14
C LYS A 334 -20.67 -19.67 -4.88
N ASN A 335 -19.81 -20.58 -4.44
CA ASN A 335 -20.12 -21.99 -4.24
C ASN A 335 -20.52 -22.35 -2.80
N ASP A 336 -20.54 -21.37 -1.88
CA ASP A 336 -20.89 -21.57 -0.48
C ASP A 336 -21.63 -20.32 0.06
N PRO A 337 -22.95 -20.23 -0.18
CA PRO A 337 -23.74 -19.03 0.17
C PRO A 337 -23.73 -18.70 1.67
N GLU A 338 -23.63 -19.70 2.54
CA GLU A 338 -23.59 -19.51 3.99
C GLU A 338 -22.27 -18.88 4.43
N LYS A 339 -21.13 -19.42 3.99
CA LYS A 339 -19.83 -18.79 4.25
C LYS A 339 -19.74 -17.40 3.63
N ASN A 340 -20.30 -17.21 2.43
CA ASN A 340 -20.36 -15.90 1.81
C ASN A 340 -21.14 -14.90 2.66
N ALA A 341 -22.30 -15.29 3.20
CA ALA A 341 -23.12 -14.42 4.03
C ALA A 341 -22.40 -14.01 5.32
N ILE A 342 -21.70 -14.95 5.98
CA ILE A 342 -20.90 -14.67 7.18
C ILE A 342 -19.76 -13.70 6.87
N ALA A 343 -19.00 -13.97 5.81
CA ALA A 343 -17.88 -13.11 5.41
C ALA A 343 -18.36 -11.71 5.01
N MET A 344 -19.46 -11.61 4.25
CA MET A 344 -20.05 -10.35 3.84
C MET A 344 -20.58 -9.55 5.03
N ALA A 345 -21.18 -10.19 6.03
CA ALA A 345 -21.63 -9.52 7.25
C ALA A 345 -20.47 -8.86 8.01
N GLY A 346 -19.29 -9.48 8.03
CA GLY A 346 -18.07 -8.88 8.57
C GLY A 346 -17.68 -7.59 7.83
N ILE A 347 -17.66 -7.63 6.49
CA ILE A 347 -17.37 -6.46 5.65
C ILE A 347 -18.37 -5.32 5.91
N ILE A 348 -19.66 -5.64 5.95
CA ILE A 348 -20.72 -4.66 6.23
C ILE A 348 -20.52 -4.04 7.61
N GLY A 349 -20.25 -4.86 8.65
CA GLY A 349 -19.97 -4.38 10.00
C GLY A 349 -18.77 -3.44 10.07
N ASP A 350 -17.69 -3.78 9.35
CA ASP A 350 -16.49 -2.94 9.27
C ASP A 350 -16.77 -1.60 8.58
N LYS A 351 -17.44 -1.60 7.42
CA LYS A 351 -17.75 -0.37 6.68
C LYS A 351 -18.75 0.52 7.40
N LYS A 352 -19.73 -0.08 8.08
CA LYS A 352 -20.66 0.64 8.95
C LYS A 352 -19.92 1.34 10.09
N ARG A 353 -18.95 0.67 10.73
CA ARG A 353 -18.11 1.29 11.76
C ARG A 353 -17.32 2.46 11.18
N ASP A 354 -16.61 2.26 10.07
CA ASP A 354 -15.78 3.30 9.45
C ASP A 354 -16.63 4.56 9.11
N ALA A 355 -17.78 4.37 8.46
CA ALA A 355 -18.71 5.44 8.15
C ALA A 355 -19.24 6.13 9.42
N THR A 356 -19.66 5.35 10.43
CA THR A 356 -20.20 5.85 11.70
C THR A 356 -19.14 6.58 12.53
N ASP A 357 -17.86 6.23 12.43
CA ASP A 357 -16.78 6.95 13.10
C ASP A 357 -16.51 8.31 12.48
N GLY A 358 -16.74 8.43 11.17
CA GLY A 358 -16.54 9.65 10.41
C GLY A 358 -15.58 9.53 9.24
N TYR A 359 -15.11 8.35 8.86
CA TYR A 359 -14.28 8.22 7.65
C TYR A 359 -15.05 8.69 6.41
N ASP A 360 -14.36 9.35 5.48
CA ASP A 360 -14.94 9.86 4.24
C ASP A 360 -15.16 8.76 3.20
N GLY A 361 -14.48 7.63 3.38
CA GLY A 361 -14.62 6.43 2.57
C GLY A 361 -13.76 5.29 3.05
N GLY A 362 -13.70 4.20 2.27
CA GLY A 362 -12.83 3.07 2.57
C GLY A 362 -12.60 2.13 1.39
N TRP A 363 -11.66 1.20 1.56
CA TRP A 363 -11.16 0.35 0.49
C TRP A 363 -11.87 -0.99 0.34
N VAL A 364 -11.97 -1.46 -0.91
CA VAL A 364 -12.35 -2.82 -1.29
C VAL A 364 -11.40 -3.36 -2.37
N ALA A 365 -11.16 -4.69 -2.39
CA ALA A 365 -10.29 -5.32 -3.39
C ALA A 365 -11.04 -6.00 -4.55
N HIS A 366 -12.38 -6.08 -4.48
CA HIS A 366 -13.18 -6.80 -5.46
C HIS A 366 -14.46 -6.02 -5.83
N PRO A 367 -14.84 -5.90 -7.12
CA PRO A 367 -16.02 -5.14 -7.56
C PRO A 367 -17.32 -5.56 -6.87
N GLY A 368 -17.47 -6.85 -6.56
CA GLY A 368 -18.63 -7.38 -5.83
C GLY A 368 -18.81 -6.87 -4.40
N LEU A 369 -17.84 -6.14 -3.84
CA LEU A 369 -17.94 -5.50 -2.52
C LEU A 369 -18.30 -4.00 -2.60
N VAL A 370 -18.26 -3.41 -3.79
CA VAL A 370 -18.48 -1.96 -3.97
C VAL A 370 -19.87 -1.56 -3.51
N GLU A 371 -20.92 -2.24 -3.99
CA GLU A 371 -22.30 -1.90 -3.63
C GLU A 371 -22.58 -2.13 -2.13
N PRO A 372 -22.22 -3.28 -1.51
CA PRO A 372 -22.34 -3.45 -0.06
C PRO A 372 -21.64 -2.36 0.76
N ALA A 373 -20.40 -2.01 0.42
CA ALA A 373 -19.67 -0.96 1.13
C ALA A 373 -20.32 0.42 0.93
N MET A 374 -20.74 0.73 -0.30
CA MET A 374 -21.36 2.01 -0.66
C MET A 374 -22.64 2.25 0.14
N LYS A 375 -23.46 1.21 0.34
CA LYS A 375 -24.70 1.29 1.14
C LYS A 375 -24.43 1.77 2.57
N GLU A 376 -23.38 1.27 3.21
CA GLU A 376 -23.05 1.67 4.59
C GLU A 376 -22.58 3.13 4.68
N PHE A 377 -21.78 3.61 3.72
CA PHE A 377 -21.40 5.02 3.67
C PHE A 377 -22.60 5.92 3.36
N VAL A 378 -23.41 5.58 2.35
CA VAL A 378 -24.60 6.36 1.97
C VAL A 378 -25.61 6.43 3.12
N ALA A 379 -25.75 5.36 3.92
CA ALA A 379 -26.63 5.37 5.09
C ALA A 379 -26.25 6.43 6.14
N VAL A 380 -24.97 6.79 6.24
CA VAL A 380 -24.47 7.82 7.18
C VAL A 380 -24.37 9.19 6.51
N LEU A 381 -23.82 9.27 5.30
CA LEU A 381 -23.55 10.54 4.60
C LEU A 381 -24.79 11.13 3.91
N GLY A 382 -25.76 10.30 3.53
CA GLY A 382 -26.84 10.70 2.64
C GLY A 382 -26.28 11.25 1.32
N ASP A 383 -26.66 12.49 0.99
CA ASP A 383 -26.21 13.18 -0.22
C ASP A 383 -24.86 13.90 -0.06
N LYS A 384 -24.29 13.93 1.16
CA LYS A 384 -23.00 14.58 1.40
C LYS A 384 -21.87 13.79 0.72
N PRO A 385 -20.89 14.47 0.10
CA PRO A 385 -19.78 13.78 -0.56
C PRO A 385 -18.74 13.23 0.42
N ASN A 386 -18.66 13.80 1.63
CA ASN A 386 -17.69 13.47 2.68
C ASN A 386 -18.21 13.92 4.06
N GLN A 387 -17.40 13.74 5.11
CA GLN A 387 -17.72 14.02 6.51
C GLN A 387 -16.71 14.97 7.18
N PHE A 388 -16.06 15.87 6.42
CA PHE A 388 -15.00 16.74 6.96
C PHE A 388 -15.43 17.55 8.19
N GLU A 389 -16.71 17.88 8.33
CA GLU A 389 -17.28 18.59 9.47
C GLU A 389 -17.26 17.79 10.78
N LYS A 390 -17.02 16.48 10.72
CA LYS A 390 -17.01 15.60 11.89
C LYS A 390 -15.67 15.63 12.60
N GLN A 391 -15.44 16.69 13.39
CA GLN A 391 -14.13 17.02 13.97
C GLN A 391 -13.66 16.12 15.14
N ARG A 392 -14.50 15.22 15.65
CA ARG A 392 -14.18 14.25 16.73
C ARG A 392 -13.43 14.85 17.94
N PRO A 393 -13.98 15.89 18.62
CA PRO A 393 -13.35 16.45 19.82
C PRO A 393 -13.25 15.44 20.97
N ASP A 394 -14.09 14.40 20.96
CA ASP A 394 -14.10 13.26 21.90
C ASP A 394 -12.85 12.36 21.83
N VAL A 395 -12.09 12.41 20.74
CA VAL A 395 -10.93 11.55 20.53
C VAL A 395 -9.68 12.19 21.11
N GLU A 396 -9.15 11.64 22.20
CA GLU A 396 -7.86 12.01 22.77
C GLU A 396 -6.94 10.79 22.78
N VAL A 397 -5.91 10.82 21.93
CA VAL A 397 -4.96 9.70 21.77
C VAL A 397 -3.59 10.17 22.25
N LYS A 398 -3.02 9.41 23.18
CA LYS A 398 -1.65 9.57 23.68
C LYS A 398 -0.72 8.62 22.96
N ALA A 399 0.58 8.90 23.01
CA ALA A 399 1.60 8.02 22.46
C ALA A 399 1.52 6.59 23.01
N ALA A 400 1.23 6.44 24.31
CA ALA A 400 1.06 5.13 24.93
C ALA A 400 -0.09 4.31 24.34
N ASP A 401 -1.17 4.95 23.88
CA ASP A 401 -2.31 4.25 23.30
C ASP A 401 -1.94 3.64 21.93
N LEU A 402 -1.08 4.32 21.15
CA LEU A 402 -0.55 3.79 19.88
C LEU A 402 0.42 2.61 20.08
N LEU A 403 0.92 2.42 21.30
CA LEU A 403 1.86 1.37 21.69
C LEU A 403 1.21 0.27 22.55
N ASP A 404 -0.11 0.33 22.79
CA ASP A 404 -0.86 -0.69 23.52
C ASP A 404 -1.12 -1.92 22.63
N PHE A 405 -0.05 -2.68 22.37
CA PHE A 405 -0.01 -3.81 21.45
C PHE A 405 -0.78 -5.03 21.94
N GLN A 406 -2.11 -4.93 21.92
CA GLN A 406 -3.05 -5.99 22.27
C GLN A 406 -3.90 -6.39 21.06
N PRO A 407 -4.36 -7.65 20.98
CA PRO A 407 -4.12 -8.73 21.94
C PRO A 407 -2.79 -9.48 21.70
N GLU A 408 -2.21 -10.04 22.77
CA GLU A 408 -1.04 -10.92 22.69
C GLU A 408 -1.40 -12.39 22.41
N THR A 409 -2.64 -12.79 22.72
CA THR A 409 -3.16 -14.16 22.58
C THR A 409 -4.55 -14.17 21.92
N PRO A 410 -4.99 -15.26 21.30
CA PRO A 410 -4.29 -16.54 21.16
C PRO A 410 -3.23 -16.53 20.04
N ILE A 411 -2.24 -17.41 20.19
CA ILE A 411 -1.36 -17.85 19.11
C ILE A 411 -1.72 -19.31 18.87
N THR A 412 -2.17 -19.67 17.68
CA THR A 412 -2.69 -21.01 17.40
C THR A 412 -1.84 -21.75 16.37
N GLU A 413 -1.82 -23.09 16.41
CA GLU A 413 -1.16 -23.85 15.34
C GLU A 413 -1.84 -23.57 13.98
N ALA A 414 -3.17 -23.39 13.98
CA ALA A 414 -3.91 -23.02 12.78
C ALA A 414 -3.47 -21.65 12.23
N GLY A 415 -3.26 -20.65 13.09
CA GLY A 415 -2.73 -19.34 12.73
C GLY A 415 -1.30 -19.42 12.20
N LEU A 416 -0.44 -20.23 12.83
CA LEU A 416 0.91 -20.50 12.37
C LEU A 416 0.94 -21.15 10.98
N ARG A 417 0.16 -22.22 10.78
CA ARG A 417 0.02 -22.89 9.48
C ARG A 417 -0.55 -21.96 8.42
N MET A 418 -1.54 -21.14 8.76
CA MET A 418 -2.11 -20.14 7.85
C MET A 418 -1.06 -19.12 7.39
N ASN A 419 -0.23 -18.62 8.30
CA ASN A 419 0.87 -17.72 7.95
C ASN A 419 1.89 -18.39 7.00
N ILE A 420 2.26 -19.64 7.26
CA ILE A 420 3.15 -20.41 6.38
C ILE A 420 2.50 -20.61 5.01
N ASN A 421 1.26 -21.09 4.97
CA ASN A 421 0.54 -21.40 3.75
C ASN A 421 0.36 -20.16 2.85
N VAL A 422 -0.19 -19.07 3.41
CA VAL A 422 -0.43 -17.83 2.67
C VAL A 422 0.88 -17.19 2.25
N GLY A 423 1.90 -17.19 3.12
CA GLY A 423 3.23 -16.68 2.79
C GLY A 423 3.84 -17.40 1.59
N ILE A 424 3.88 -18.73 1.60
CA ILE A 424 4.43 -19.53 0.48
C ILE A 424 3.61 -19.33 -0.80
N HIS A 425 2.29 -19.37 -0.70
CA HIS A 425 1.40 -19.23 -1.85
C HIS A 425 1.59 -17.85 -2.51
N TYR A 426 1.55 -16.77 -1.73
CA TYR A 426 1.74 -15.43 -2.24
C TYR A 426 3.11 -15.25 -2.91
N LEU A 427 4.19 -15.64 -2.23
CA LEU A 427 5.56 -15.51 -2.77
C LEU A 427 5.72 -16.31 -4.08
N GLY A 428 5.14 -17.50 -4.17
CA GLY A 428 5.20 -18.32 -5.37
C GLY A 428 4.51 -17.67 -6.58
N ALA A 429 3.36 -17.02 -6.36
CA ALA A 429 2.65 -16.25 -7.38
C ALA A 429 3.38 -14.95 -7.73
N TRP A 430 3.94 -14.25 -6.74
CA TRP A 430 4.70 -13.02 -6.93
C TRP A 430 5.93 -13.23 -7.80
N LEU A 431 6.69 -14.30 -7.54
CA LEU A 431 7.85 -14.70 -8.36
C LEU A 431 7.43 -15.03 -9.81
N ALA A 432 6.19 -15.48 -10.02
CA ALA A 432 5.63 -15.75 -11.33
C ALA A 432 4.99 -14.52 -12.00
N GLY A 433 5.24 -13.32 -11.45
CA GLY A 433 4.76 -12.05 -12.00
C GLY A 433 3.37 -11.63 -11.54
N ASN A 434 2.73 -12.32 -10.58
CA ASN A 434 1.42 -11.94 -10.05
C ASN A 434 1.50 -11.48 -8.58
N GLY A 435 1.33 -10.18 -8.34
CA GLY A 435 1.31 -9.59 -6.99
C GLY A 435 -0.08 -9.47 -6.35
N CYS A 436 -1.16 -9.80 -7.07
CA CYS A 436 -2.54 -9.68 -6.59
C CYS A 436 -3.20 -11.06 -6.63
N VAL A 437 -3.21 -11.75 -5.49
CA VAL A 437 -3.33 -13.22 -5.47
C VAL A 437 -4.59 -13.64 -4.71
N PRO A 438 -5.54 -14.35 -5.35
CA PRO A 438 -6.70 -14.90 -4.67
C PRO A 438 -6.27 -16.11 -3.81
N ILE A 439 -6.27 -15.97 -2.49
CA ILE A 439 -5.90 -17.02 -1.54
C ILE A 439 -7.01 -17.15 -0.49
N HIS A 440 -7.58 -18.35 -0.31
CA HIS A 440 -8.65 -18.61 0.68
C HIS A 440 -9.83 -17.63 0.62
N ASN A 441 -10.22 -17.21 -0.60
CA ASN A 441 -11.25 -16.20 -0.89
C ASN A 441 -10.92 -14.77 -0.41
N LEU A 442 -9.64 -14.45 -0.21
CA LEU A 442 -9.16 -13.10 0.00
C LEU A 442 -8.26 -12.71 -1.17
N MET A 443 -8.34 -11.44 -1.59
CA MET A 443 -7.42 -10.87 -2.55
C MET A 443 -6.20 -10.34 -1.80
N GLU A 444 -5.13 -11.11 -1.79
CA GLU A 444 -3.93 -10.84 -1.00
C GLU A 444 -2.87 -10.07 -1.81
N ASP A 445 -2.14 -9.20 -1.12
CA ASP A 445 -1.00 -8.42 -1.62
C ASP A 445 0.26 -8.68 -0.75
N ALA A 446 1.36 -7.98 -1.04
CA ALA A 446 2.65 -8.25 -0.39
C ALA A 446 2.60 -8.01 1.13
N ALA A 447 1.80 -7.05 1.61
CA ALA A 447 1.61 -6.79 3.03
C ALA A 447 1.08 -8.02 3.78
N THR A 448 0.25 -8.87 3.14
CA THR A 448 -0.20 -10.14 3.75
C THR A 448 0.95 -11.12 3.95
N ALA A 449 1.86 -11.25 2.98
CA ALA A 449 3.04 -12.08 3.11
C ALA A 449 4.03 -11.51 4.14
N GLU A 450 4.16 -10.17 4.19
CA GLU A 450 5.00 -9.48 5.18
C GLU A 450 4.54 -9.74 6.60
N ILE A 451 3.26 -9.56 6.90
CA ILE A 451 2.77 -9.85 8.25
C ILE A 451 2.87 -11.35 8.57
N SER A 452 2.64 -12.22 7.58
CA SER A 452 2.73 -13.67 7.77
C SER A 452 4.14 -14.10 8.18
N ARG A 453 5.18 -13.72 7.42
CA ARG A 453 6.57 -14.06 7.76
C ARG A 453 7.05 -13.36 9.04
N SER A 454 6.58 -12.15 9.29
CA SER A 454 6.97 -11.36 10.47
C SER A 454 6.37 -11.88 11.77
N GLN A 455 5.12 -12.38 11.76
CA GLN A 455 4.53 -13.05 12.92
C GLN A 455 5.26 -14.34 13.25
N VAL A 456 5.55 -15.18 12.24
CA VAL A 456 6.34 -16.40 12.45
C VAL A 456 7.71 -16.06 13.05
N TRP A 457 8.39 -15.06 12.50
CA TRP A 457 9.67 -14.58 13.01
C TRP A 457 9.57 -14.09 14.46
N GLN A 458 8.54 -13.31 14.81
CA GLN A 458 8.30 -12.79 16.16
C GLN A 458 8.03 -13.93 17.13
N TRP A 459 7.18 -14.87 16.76
CA TRP A 459 6.82 -15.99 17.62
C TRP A 459 7.99 -16.92 17.86
N ILE A 460 8.93 -17.09 16.92
CA ILE A 460 10.18 -17.83 17.20
C ILE A 460 11.00 -17.15 18.31
N ARG A 461 11.13 -15.82 18.28
CA ARG A 461 12.10 -15.06 19.10
C ARG A 461 11.58 -14.48 20.40
N SER A 462 10.26 -14.28 20.50
CA SER A 462 9.63 -13.75 21.71
C SER A 462 9.38 -14.89 22.69
N PRO A 463 9.70 -14.76 23.99
CA PRO A 463 9.33 -15.76 25.00
C PRO A 463 7.81 -15.99 25.09
N LYS A 464 7.02 -15.01 24.63
CA LYS A 464 5.54 -15.06 24.56
C LYS A 464 5.00 -15.87 23.38
N GLY A 465 5.83 -16.17 22.37
CA GLY A 465 5.42 -16.92 21.17
C GLY A 465 5.17 -18.41 21.44
N LYS A 466 4.12 -18.72 22.20
CA LYS A 466 3.67 -20.07 22.55
C LYS A 466 2.28 -20.29 22.00
N LEU A 467 2.07 -21.47 21.43
CA LEU A 467 0.74 -21.92 21.00
C LEU A 467 -0.20 -22.04 22.21
N GLU A 468 -1.51 -22.12 21.96
CA GLU A 468 -2.54 -22.26 23.02
C GLU A 468 -2.32 -23.45 23.96
N ASP A 469 -1.69 -24.53 23.47
CA ASP A 469 -1.34 -25.72 24.27
C ASP A 469 -0.04 -25.54 25.10
N GLY A 470 0.60 -24.37 25.01
CA GLY A 470 1.87 -24.05 25.67
C GLY A 470 3.12 -24.37 24.85
N THR A 471 2.98 -25.03 23.69
CA THR A 471 4.11 -25.38 22.81
C THR A 471 4.81 -24.12 22.31
N LYS A 472 6.13 -24.04 22.52
CA LYS A 472 6.93 -22.93 22.01
C LYS A 472 7.04 -23.00 20.48
N VAL A 473 6.75 -21.90 19.79
CA VAL A 473 7.07 -21.81 18.35
C VAL A 473 8.58 -21.70 18.20
N THR A 474 9.19 -22.66 17.47
CA THR A 474 10.63 -22.68 17.18
C THR A 474 10.88 -22.79 15.67
N ALA A 475 12.12 -22.54 15.23
CA ALA A 475 12.49 -22.72 13.83
C ALA A 475 12.32 -24.18 13.38
N GLU A 476 12.60 -25.15 14.26
CA GLU A 476 12.40 -26.58 13.99
C GLU A 476 10.94 -26.93 13.77
N LEU A 477 10.04 -26.37 14.58
CA LEU A 477 8.59 -26.54 14.38
C LEU A 477 8.18 -25.96 13.03
N VAL A 478 8.59 -24.74 12.70
CA VAL A 478 8.26 -24.10 11.41
C VAL A 478 8.77 -24.92 10.23
N ARG A 479 10.03 -25.38 10.27
CA ARG A 479 10.61 -26.25 9.23
C ARG A 479 9.86 -27.56 9.05
N LYS A 480 9.34 -28.14 10.14
CA LYS A 480 8.49 -29.34 10.07
C LYS A 480 7.17 -29.05 9.37
N LEU A 481 6.57 -27.89 9.61
CA LEU A 481 5.26 -27.51 9.06
C LEU A 481 5.32 -27.08 7.58
N ILE A 482 6.45 -26.53 7.11
CA ILE A 482 6.59 -26.01 5.75
C ILE A 482 6.28 -27.05 4.65
N PRO A 483 6.83 -28.28 4.67
CA PRO A 483 6.51 -29.28 3.66
C PRO A 483 5.02 -29.66 3.62
N GLU A 484 4.37 -29.70 4.79
CA GLU A 484 2.94 -30.01 4.92
C GLU A 484 2.08 -28.91 4.28
N GLU A 485 2.40 -27.64 4.53
CA GLU A 485 1.67 -26.52 3.95
C GLU A 485 2.00 -26.29 2.47
N LEU A 486 3.25 -26.53 2.04
CA LEU A 486 3.65 -26.48 0.64
C LEU A 486 2.89 -27.52 -0.21
N ALA A 487 2.69 -28.73 0.31
CA ALA A 487 1.90 -29.75 -0.37
C ALA A 487 0.46 -29.25 -0.61
N LYS A 488 -0.18 -28.66 0.41
CA LYS A 488 -1.52 -28.08 0.29
C LYS A 488 -1.58 -26.92 -0.71
N VAL A 489 -0.56 -26.06 -0.77
CA VAL A 489 -0.47 -24.99 -1.78
C VAL A 489 -0.45 -25.59 -3.18
N LYS A 490 0.36 -26.63 -3.42
CA LYS A 490 0.44 -27.31 -4.72
C LYS A 490 -0.86 -28.03 -5.11
N GLU A 491 -1.57 -28.59 -4.15
CA GLU A 491 -2.87 -29.25 -4.36
C GLU A 491 -3.97 -28.30 -4.88
N THR A 492 -3.82 -26.98 -4.69
CA THR A 492 -4.77 -25.98 -5.23
C THR A 492 -4.79 -25.92 -6.76
N GLY A 493 -3.74 -26.42 -7.43
CA GLY A 493 -3.56 -26.27 -8.87
C GLY A 493 -3.13 -24.86 -9.32
N ALA A 494 -2.78 -23.98 -8.37
CA ALA A 494 -2.20 -22.68 -8.68
C ALA A 494 -0.88 -22.84 -9.46
N VAL A 495 -0.53 -21.82 -10.26
CA VAL A 495 0.72 -21.78 -11.03
C VAL A 495 1.65 -20.76 -10.39
N GLY A 496 2.88 -21.17 -10.08
CA GLY A 496 3.86 -20.31 -9.43
C GLY A 496 5.15 -21.05 -9.07
N HIS A 497 6.12 -20.33 -8.52
CA HIS A 497 7.42 -20.87 -8.11
C HIS A 497 7.42 -21.33 -6.63
N PHE A 498 6.49 -22.24 -6.27
CA PHE A 498 6.20 -22.55 -4.86
C PHE A 498 7.33 -23.23 -4.09
N ASP A 499 8.13 -24.10 -4.73
CA ASP A 499 9.30 -24.71 -4.07
C ASP A 499 10.34 -23.66 -3.68
N ARG A 500 10.63 -22.73 -4.61
CA ARG A 500 11.54 -21.62 -4.35
C ARG A 500 10.97 -20.68 -3.27
N ALA A 501 9.67 -20.38 -3.35
CA ALA A 501 8.97 -19.57 -2.37
C ALA A 501 9.02 -20.18 -0.95
N ALA A 502 8.91 -21.50 -0.81
CA ALA A 502 9.04 -22.18 0.48
C ALA A 502 10.44 -22.00 1.09
N VAL A 503 11.50 -22.13 0.28
CA VAL A 503 12.87 -21.88 0.72
C VAL A 503 13.05 -20.44 1.19
N ILE A 504 12.57 -19.47 0.41
CA ILE A 504 12.69 -18.05 0.78
C ILE A 504 11.87 -17.77 2.06
N PHE A 505 10.64 -18.26 2.15
CA PHE A 505 9.81 -18.08 3.34
C PHE A 505 10.47 -18.64 4.59
N GLU A 506 11.04 -19.86 4.52
CA GLU A 506 11.80 -20.46 5.61
C GLU A 506 12.96 -19.55 6.04
N GLN A 507 13.79 -19.14 5.07
CA GLN A 507 14.96 -18.31 5.33
C GLN A 507 14.57 -17.01 6.02
N MET A 508 13.58 -16.29 5.50
CA MET A 508 13.17 -14.98 6.03
C MET A 508 12.46 -15.07 7.38
N SER A 509 11.68 -16.13 7.63
CA SER A 509 10.97 -16.31 8.90
C SER A 509 11.87 -16.86 10.01
N THR A 510 12.90 -17.64 9.67
CA THR A 510 13.79 -18.28 10.65
C THR A 510 15.15 -17.59 10.83
N SER A 511 15.59 -16.71 9.93
CA SER A 511 16.85 -15.95 9.99
C SER A 511 16.97 -15.09 11.26
N GLU A 512 18.13 -15.12 11.94
CA GLU A 512 18.43 -14.30 13.12
C GLU A 512 18.09 -12.82 12.88
N ASP A 513 18.56 -12.28 11.76
CA ASP A 513 18.28 -10.92 11.32
C ASP A 513 16.88 -10.80 10.70
N PHE A 514 16.24 -9.66 10.94
CA PHE A 514 14.96 -9.30 10.33
C PHE A 514 15.20 -8.51 9.04
N ALA A 515 14.93 -9.12 7.90
CA ALA A 515 14.94 -8.41 6.62
C ALA A 515 13.90 -7.28 6.60
N GLU A 516 14.27 -6.09 6.13
CA GLU A 516 13.40 -4.92 6.22
C GLU A 516 12.11 -5.10 5.43
N PHE A 517 12.20 -5.65 4.22
CA PHE A 517 11.08 -6.02 3.36
C PHE A 517 11.39 -7.32 2.62
N LEU A 518 10.38 -8.16 2.40
CA LEU A 518 10.50 -9.38 1.60
C LEU A 518 10.74 -9.10 0.13
N THR A 519 10.23 -7.99 -0.38
CA THR A 519 10.32 -7.62 -1.79
C THR A 519 11.76 -7.35 -2.23
N LEU A 520 12.66 -6.94 -1.33
CA LEU A 520 14.05 -6.65 -1.68
C LEU A 520 14.81 -7.87 -2.19
N PRO A 521 14.96 -8.98 -1.44
CA PRO A 521 15.62 -10.18 -1.96
C PRO A 521 14.83 -10.82 -3.10
N LEU A 522 13.49 -10.81 -3.04
CA LEU A 522 12.65 -11.36 -4.10
C LEU A 522 12.84 -10.63 -5.44
N TYR A 523 13.01 -9.30 -5.41
CA TYR A 523 13.18 -8.51 -6.62
C TYR A 523 14.47 -8.83 -7.36
N GLU A 524 15.51 -9.32 -6.69
CA GLU A 524 16.72 -9.76 -7.38
C GLU A 524 16.52 -11.04 -8.20
N GLU A 525 15.46 -11.83 -7.92
CA GLU A 525 15.17 -13.10 -8.61
C GLU A 525 14.29 -12.95 -9.86
N ILE A 526 13.64 -11.80 -10.09
CA ILE A 526 12.66 -11.60 -11.19
C ILE A 526 13.06 -10.62 -12.28
#